data_AF-A0A964VF37-F1
#
_entry.id   AF-A0A964VF37-F1
#
_cell.length_a   1.000
_cell.length_b   1.000
_cell.length_c   1.000
_cell.angle_alpha   90.00
_cell.angle_beta   90.00
_cell.angle_gamma   90.00
#
_symmetry.space_group_name_H-M   'P 1'
#
loop_
_entity.id
_entity.type
_entity.pdbx_description
1 polymer ?
#
loop_
_entity_poly.entity_id
_entity_poly.type
_entity_poly.pdbx_seq_one_letter_code
_entity_poly.pdbx_strand_id
1 'polypeptide(L)'
;MHFKVDLAEAARALEAKIAEMVAGLDVQIRRRFERVAASRGRVVVPVIDGVCYGCFVSIATATAGEVGPNDVLKTCEGCGRFIYIVP
;
A
#
# COMPACT_ATOMS: atom_id res chain seq x y z
N MET A 1 -23.83 7.69 -22.13
CA MET A 1 -23.24 8.28 -20.91
C MET A 1 -21.89 8.87 -21.31
N HIS A 2 -21.82 10.17 -21.62
CA HIS A 2 -20.55 10.79 -22.01
C HIS A 2 -19.87 11.29 -20.73
N PHE A 3 -18.83 10.58 -20.29
CA PHE A 3 -17.89 11.11 -19.31
C PHE A 3 -17.20 12.31 -19.94
N LYS A 4 -17.69 13.53 -19.66
CA LYS A 4 -17.06 14.79 -20.06
C LYS A 4 -15.89 15.07 -19.13
N VAL A 5 -14.82 14.28 -19.24
CA VAL A 5 -13.59 14.46 -18.49
C VAL A 5 -12.49 14.80 -19.47
N ASP A 6 -11.87 15.96 -19.27
CA ASP A 6 -10.58 16.25 -19.90
C ASP A 6 -9.52 15.38 -19.23
N LEU A 7 -8.95 14.44 -19.99
CA LEU A 7 -7.99 13.47 -19.48
C LEU A 7 -6.70 14.13 -18.99
N ALA A 8 -6.25 15.20 -19.65
CA ALA A 8 -5.02 15.88 -19.30
C ALA A 8 -5.20 16.69 -18.00
N GLU A 9 -6.34 17.36 -17.85
CA GLU A 9 -6.69 18.03 -16.61
C GLU A 9 -6.84 17.06 -15.44
N ALA A 10 -7.53 15.94 -15.66
CA ALA A 10 -7.72 14.92 -14.63
C ALA A 10 -6.37 14.29 -14.20
N ALA A 11 -5.47 14.02 -15.14
CA ALA A 11 -4.13 13.50 -14.85
C ALA A 11 -3.32 14.48 -13.99
N ARG A 12 -3.29 15.78 -14.35
CA ARG A 12 -2.60 16.81 -13.56
C ARG A 12 -3.16 16.93 -12.15
N ALA A 13 -4.48 16.87 -11.99
CA ALA A 13 -5.12 16.92 -10.68
C ALA A 13 -4.71 15.71 -9.80
N LEU A 14 -4.62 14.52 -10.38
CA LEU A 14 -4.15 13.32 -9.68
C LEU A 14 -2.68 13.43 -9.29
N GLU A 15 -1.81 13.90 -10.19
CA GLU A 15 -0.38 14.09 -9.91
C GLU A 15 -0.15 15.09 -8.77
N ALA A 16 -0.86 16.23 -8.80
CA ALA A 16 -0.79 17.23 -7.73
C ALA A 16 -1.24 16.63 -6.39
N LYS A 17 -2.32 15.85 -6.38
CA LYS A 17 -2.82 15.22 -5.15
C LYS A 17 -1.86 14.15 -4.62
N ILE A 18 -1.25 13.36 -5.51
CA ILE A 18 -0.21 12.39 -5.15
C ILE A 18 0.98 13.10 -4.52
N ALA A 19 1.47 14.20 -5.13
CA ALA A 19 2.60 14.96 -4.60
C ALA A 19 2.33 15.51 -3.19
N GLU A 20 1.14 16.08 -2.96
CA GLU A 20 0.68 16.54 -1.65
C GLU A 20 0.71 15.41 -0.60
N MET A 21 0.16 14.24 -0.93
CA MET A 21 0.12 13.10 -0.01
C MET A 21 1.52 12.56 0.27
N VAL A 22 2.39 12.49 -0.74
CA VAL A 22 3.78 12.02 -0.59
C VAL A 22 4.62 12.94 0.30
N ALA A 23 4.35 14.26 0.26
CA ALA A 23 5.02 15.23 1.11
C ALA A 23 4.70 15.02 2.61
N GLY A 24 3.52 14.48 2.92
CA GLY A 24 3.11 14.16 4.30
C GLY A 24 3.61 12.82 4.84
N LEU A 25 4.27 11.99 4.02
CA LEU A 25 4.77 10.68 4.46
C LEU A 25 6.11 10.80 5.17
N ASP A 26 6.27 9.99 6.23
CA ASP A 26 7.59 9.75 6.83
C ASP A 26 8.60 9.27 5.77
N VAL A 27 9.85 9.72 5.89
CA VAL A 27 10.92 9.46 4.91
C VAL A 27 11.20 7.96 4.74
N GLN A 28 11.12 7.17 5.80
CA GLN A 28 11.37 5.73 5.73
C GLN A 28 10.23 5.01 5.02
N ILE A 29 8.99 5.40 5.31
CA ILE A 29 7.80 4.87 4.64
C ILE A 29 7.85 5.20 3.15
N ARG A 30 8.13 6.46 2.80
CA ARG A 30 8.23 6.92 1.41
C ARG A 30 9.27 6.14 0.62
N ARG A 31 10.49 6.03 1.14
CA ARG A 31 11.59 5.29 0.47
C ARG A 31 11.23 3.83 0.24
N ARG A 32 10.57 3.18 1.20
CA ARG A 32 10.08 1.81 1.03
C ARG A 32 9.02 1.73 -0.05
N PHE A 33 8.05 2.64 -0.04
CA PHE A 33 6.98 2.69 -1.02
C PHE A 33 7.54 2.79 -2.44
N GLU A 34 8.43 3.75 -2.70
CA GLU A 34 9.06 3.96 -4.00
C GLU A 34 9.81 2.72 -4.50
N ARG A 35 10.61 2.09 -3.63
CA ARG A 35 11.37 0.87 -3.95
C ARG A 35 10.45 -0.29 -4.35
N VAL A 36 9.36 -0.49 -3.62
CA VAL A 36 8.41 -1.57 -3.91
C VAL A 36 7.57 -1.24 -5.14
N ALA A 37 7.15 0.02 -5.32
CA ALA A 37 6.39 0.47 -6.48
C ALA A 37 7.18 0.23 -7.77
N ALA A 38 8.45 0.61 -7.79
CA ALA A 38 9.33 0.45 -8.95
C ALA A 38 9.50 -1.02 -9.38
N SER A 39 9.46 -1.96 -8.44
CA SER A 39 9.69 -3.39 -8.72
C SER A 39 8.40 -4.20 -8.91
N ARG A 40 7.28 -3.76 -8.32
CA ARG A 40 6.09 -4.60 -8.15
C ARG A 40 4.76 -3.91 -8.45
N GLY A 41 4.75 -2.62 -8.78
CA GLY A 41 3.55 -1.82 -9.01
C GLY A 41 2.74 -1.60 -7.73
N ARG A 42 1.77 -2.48 -7.46
CA ARG A 42 0.90 -2.37 -6.27
C ARG A 42 1.72 -2.57 -4.99
N VAL A 43 1.79 -1.56 -4.13
CA VAL A 43 2.63 -1.57 -2.91
C VAL A 43 1.88 -2.03 -1.66
N VAL A 44 0.60 -1.69 -1.54
CA VAL A 44 -0.25 -2.01 -0.39
C VAL A 44 -1.22 -3.12 -0.81
N VAL A 45 -1.29 -4.20 -0.03
CA VAL A 45 -2.10 -5.38 -0.36
C VAL A 45 -2.81 -5.92 0.88
N PRO A 46 -4.00 -6.54 0.73
CA PRO A 46 -4.67 -7.19 1.84
C PRO A 46 -3.98 -8.50 2.22
N VAL A 47 -4.15 -8.87 3.47
CA VAL A 47 -4.01 -10.23 3.96
C VAL A 47 -5.40 -10.74 4.26
N ILE A 48 -5.79 -11.83 3.61
CA ILE A 48 -7.08 -12.49 3.77
C ILE A 48 -6.77 -13.93 4.19
N ASP A 49 -7.38 -14.39 5.28
CA ASP A 49 -7.14 -15.71 5.87
C ASP A 49 -5.65 -16.03 6.10
N GLY A 50 -4.87 -15.02 6.52
CA GLY A 50 -3.44 -15.14 6.75
C GLY A 50 -2.59 -15.19 5.48
N VAL A 51 -3.16 -15.02 4.28
CA VAL A 51 -2.41 -15.06 3.01
C VAL A 51 -2.15 -13.65 2.49
N CYS A 52 -0.92 -13.34 2.10
CA CYS A 52 -0.60 -12.07 1.42
C CYS A 52 -1.05 -12.09 -0.04
N TYR A 53 -1.99 -11.22 -0.43
CA TYR A 53 -2.49 -11.15 -1.81
C TYR A 53 -1.56 -10.39 -2.78
N GLY A 54 -0.33 -10.11 -2.34
CA GLY A 54 0.74 -9.61 -3.22
C GLY A 54 1.61 -10.72 -3.81
N CYS A 55 1.84 -11.80 -3.07
CA CYS A 55 2.72 -12.90 -3.49
C CYS A 55 2.25 -14.30 -3.06
N PHE A 56 1.05 -14.41 -2.49
CA PHE A 56 0.37 -15.65 -2.13
C PHE A 56 1.12 -16.54 -1.13
N VAL A 57 1.95 -15.93 -0.27
CA VAL A 57 2.59 -16.63 0.84
C VAL A 57 1.79 -16.44 2.12
N SER A 58 1.84 -17.44 2.99
CA SER A 58 1.29 -17.36 4.33
C SER A 58 2.07 -16.34 5.17
N ILE A 59 1.35 -15.50 5.92
CA ILE A 59 1.90 -14.56 6.89
C ILE A 59 1.77 -15.20 8.27
N ALA A 60 2.89 -15.38 8.95
CA ALA A 60 2.88 -15.85 10.33
C ALA A 60 2.06 -14.88 11.20
N THR A 61 1.01 -15.38 11.84
CA THR A 61 0.10 -14.61 12.70
C THR A 61 0.69 -14.31 14.08
N ALA A 62 2.00 -14.04 14.15
CA ALA A 62 2.74 -13.89 15.41
C ALA A 62 2.54 -12.54 16.12
N THR A 63 1.63 -11.68 15.66
CA THR A 63 1.36 -10.37 16.26
C THR A 63 -0.10 -10.26 16.72
N ALA A 64 -0.50 -11.15 17.63
CA ALA A 64 -1.61 -10.89 18.55
C ALA A 64 -1.03 -10.22 19.81
N GLY A 65 -0.63 -8.95 19.68
CA GLY A 65 -0.27 -8.09 20.82
C GLY A 65 -1.48 -7.29 21.30
N GLU A 66 -1.28 -6.39 22.26
CA GLU A 66 -2.29 -5.45 22.80
C GLU A 66 -2.80 -4.40 21.77
N VAL A 67 -2.26 -4.42 20.55
CA VAL A 67 -2.47 -3.44 19.50
C VAL A 67 -3.21 -4.10 18.34
N GLY A 68 -4.20 -3.40 17.75
CA GLY A 68 -5.04 -3.92 16.69
C GLY A 68 -4.22 -4.37 15.46
N PRO A 69 -4.75 -5.30 14.65
CA PRO A 69 -3.99 -5.92 13.57
C PRO A 69 -3.45 -4.94 12.52
N ASN A 70 -4.09 -3.77 12.38
CA ASN A 70 -3.80 -2.71 11.40
C ASN A 70 -3.30 -1.39 12.01
N ASP A 71 -3.11 -1.32 13.33
CA ASP A 71 -2.67 -0.09 14.00
C ASP A 71 -1.17 0.17 13.81
N VAL A 72 -0.43 -0.85 13.35
CA VAL A 72 0.99 -0.77 13.04
C VAL A 72 1.21 -1.12 11.58
N LEU A 73 2.03 -0.33 10.89
CA LEU A 73 2.48 -0.64 9.54
C LEU A 73 3.30 -1.92 9.53
N LYS A 74 2.74 -2.95 8.89
CA LYS A 74 3.39 -4.24 8.71
C LYS A 74 3.79 -4.43 7.24
N THR A 75 4.77 -5.29 7.02
CA THR A 75 5.23 -5.63 5.68
C THR A 75 5.33 -7.14 5.50
N CYS A 76 4.95 -7.64 4.33
CA CYS A 76 5.13 -9.04 3.98
C CYS A 76 6.63 -9.36 3.90
N GLU A 77 7.08 -10.39 4.61
CA GLU A 77 8.48 -10.85 4.59
C GLU A 77 8.87 -11.45 3.23
N GLY A 78 7.92 -12.04 2.50
CA GLY A 78 8.18 -12.66 1.19
C GLY A 78 8.34 -11.67 0.04
N CYS A 79 7.51 -10.62 -0.03
CA CYS A 79 7.56 -9.67 -1.17
C CYS A 79 7.87 -8.22 -0.80
N GLY A 80 7.88 -7.88 0.48
CA GLY A 80 8.18 -6.55 0.98
C GLY A 80 7.05 -5.52 0.87
N ARG A 81 5.88 -5.89 0.33
CA ARG A 81 4.71 -4.99 0.28
C ARG A 81 4.19 -4.64 1.67
N PHE A 82 3.59 -3.46 1.80
CA PHE A 82 2.80 -3.13 2.99
C PHE A 82 1.55 -4.00 3.01
N ILE A 83 1.20 -4.49 4.19
CA ILE A 83 0.06 -5.37 4.39
C ILE A 83 -0.92 -4.76 5.38
N TYR A 84 -2.21 -5.00 5.14
CA TYR A 84 -3.28 -4.76 6.10
C TYR A 84 -4.15 -6.02 6.18
N ILE A 85 -4.60 -6.36 7.38
CA ILE A 85 -5.45 -7.51 7.64
C ILE A 85 -6.90 -7.12 7.33
N VAL A 86 -7.57 -7.93 6.52
CA VAL A 86 -9.01 -7.86 6.30
C VAL A 86 -9.67 -8.77 7.34
N PRO A 87 -10.54 -8.23 8.24
CA PRO A 87 -11.31 -9.03 9.18
C PRO A 87 -12.31 -9.97 8.50
#